data_AF-A0A967HPP0-F1
#
_entry.id   AF-A0A967HPP0-F1
#
_cell.length_a   1.000
_cell.length_b   1.000
_cell.length_c   1.000
_cell.angle_alpha   90.00
_cell.angle_beta   90.00
_cell.angle_gamma   90.00
#
_symmetry.space_group_name_H-M   'P 1'
#
loop_
_entity.id
_entity.type
_entity.pdbx_description
1 polymer ?
#
loop_
_entity_poly.entity_id
_entity_poly.type
_entity_poly.pdbx_seq_one_letter_code
_entity_poly.pdbx_strand_id
1 'polypeptide(L)'
;MEPSTRVRVENHHWSDVTVYVLAGPAKRRLGLVVTTDVKVFELPESMLNGQGSVRLLVDPIGGGRRHITRPILVNEGEQIELEVQNHLPISTVMISDLGGHL
;
A
#
# COMPACT_ATOMS: atom_id res chain seq x y z
N MET A 1 -1.67 -3.13 22.79
CA MET A 1 -1.15 -3.33 21.43
C MET A 1 -1.15 -1.95 20.80
N GLU A 2 0.01 -1.45 20.38
CA GLU A 2 0.07 -0.18 19.67
C GLU A 2 -0.65 -0.36 18.31
N PRO A 3 -1.47 0.61 17.88
CA PRO A 3 -2.26 0.44 16.67
C PRO A 3 -1.32 0.40 15.46
N SER A 4 -1.18 -0.79 14.85
CA SER A 4 -0.34 -0.96 13.68
C SER A 4 -1.01 -0.37 12.45
N THR A 5 -0.34 0.55 11.75
CA THR A 5 -0.79 1.05 10.44
C THR A 5 -0.83 -0.10 9.44
N ARG A 6 -1.89 -0.16 8.62
CA ARG A 6 -2.11 -1.27 7.68
C ARG A 6 -2.19 -0.80 6.25
N VAL A 7 -1.86 -1.69 5.33
CA VAL A 7 -2.04 -1.48 3.89
C VAL A 7 -2.91 -2.61 3.34
N ARG A 8 -4.16 -2.32 3.02
CA ARG A 8 -5.07 -3.22 2.32
C ARG A 8 -4.92 -3.00 0.81
N VAL A 9 -4.59 -4.06 0.08
CA VAL A 9 -4.38 -4.03 -1.36
C VAL A 9 -5.33 -4.99 -2.04
N GLU A 10 -6.17 -4.46 -2.90
CA GLU A 10 -7.12 -5.19 -3.73
C GLU A 10 -6.63 -5.20 -5.18
N ASN A 11 -6.43 -6.39 -5.74
CA ASN A 11 -5.81 -6.53 -7.05
C ASN A 11 -6.80 -6.89 -8.15
N HIS A 12 -7.25 -5.88 -8.91
CA HIS A 12 -8.01 -6.07 -10.15
C HIS A 12 -7.12 -6.14 -11.40
N HIS A 13 -5.79 -6.17 -11.24
CA HIS A 13 -4.86 -6.32 -12.36
C HIS A 13 -4.83 -7.77 -12.86
N TRP A 14 -4.80 -7.94 -14.17
CA TRP A 14 -4.65 -9.20 -14.91
C TRP A 14 -3.37 -10.01 -14.61
N SER A 15 -2.49 -9.51 -13.76
CA SER A 15 -1.26 -10.19 -13.33
C SER A 15 -1.07 -10.01 -11.84
N ASP A 16 -0.37 -10.96 -11.23
CA ASP A 16 0.11 -10.83 -9.86
C ASP A 16 0.98 -9.58 -9.70
N VAL A 17 0.90 -8.92 -8.55
CA VAL A 17 1.66 -7.72 -8.27
C VAL A 17 2.48 -7.85 -6.99
N THR A 18 3.72 -7.38 -7.03
CA THR A 18 4.50 -7.17 -5.82
C THR A 18 4.34 -5.73 -5.36
N VAL A 19 3.97 -5.57 -4.10
CA VAL A 19 3.74 -4.26 -3.48
C VAL A 19 4.92 -3.90 -2.58
N TYR A 20 5.37 -2.66 -2.70
CA TYR A 20 6.39 -2.07 -1.87
C TYR A 20 5.88 -0.77 -1.24
N VAL A 21 6.38 -0.47 -0.05
CA VAL A 21 6.27 0.85 0.56
C VAL A 21 7.60 1.59 0.43
N LEU A 22 7.51 2.88 0.11
CA LEU A 22 8.61 3.82 -0.05
C LEU A 22 8.46 4.96 0.96
N ALA A 23 9.51 5.22 1.76
CA ALA A 23 9.55 6.30 2.73
C ALA A 23 10.95 6.95 2.70
N GLY A 24 11.05 8.17 2.17
CA GLY A 24 12.37 8.78 1.90
C GLY A 24 13.25 7.88 1.03
N PRO A 25 14.49 7.53 1.47
CA PRO A 25 15.36 6.58 0.78
C PRO A 25 15.01 5.10 1.04
N ALA A 26 14.15 4.81 2.02
CA ALA A 26 13.80 3.44 2.39
C ALA A 26 12.79 2.86 1.42
N LYS A 27 13.03 1.61 0.99
CA LYS A 27 12.11 0.78 0.21
C LYS A 27 11.96 -0.56 0.90
N ARG A 28 10.72 -0.97 1.17
CA ARG A 28 10.40 -2.25 1.82
C ARG A 28 9.35 -3.00 1.03
N ARG A 29 9.55 -4.30 0.83
CA ARG A 29 8.54 -5.17 0.21
C ARG A 29 7.46 -5.48 1.24
N LEU A 30 6.21 -5.23 0.91
CA LEU A 30 5.05 -5.63 1.71
C LEU A 30 4.66 -7.08 1.38
N GLY A 31 4.54 -7.42 0.09
CA GLY A 31 4.27 -8.78 -0.32
C GLY A 31 3.79 -8.94 -1.76
N LEU A 32 3.34 -10.15 -2.08
CA LEU A 32 2.71 -10.53 -3.34
C LEU A 32 1.20 -10.56 -3.18
N VAL A 33 0.47 -9.88 -4.06
CA VAL A 33 -1.00 -9.95 -4.18
C VAL A 33 -1.31 -10.60 -5.52
N VAL A 34 -1.97 -11.75 -5.48
CA VAL A 34 -2.31 -12.49 -6.71
C VAL A 34 -3.51 -11.84 -7.40
N THR A 35 -3.74 -12.16 -8.67
CA THR A 35 -4.90 -11.63 -9.42
C THR A 35 -6.22 -11.93 -8.71
N THR A 36 -7.10 -10.92 -8.62
CA THR A 36 -8.44 -10.97 -7.99
C THR A 36 -8.39 -11.28 -6.48
N ASP A 37 -7.25 -11.03 -5.82
CA ASP A 37 -7.08 -11.24 -4.38
C ASP A 37 -7.01 -9.93 -3.61
N VAL A 38 -7.29 -10.02 -2.31
CA VAL A 38 -7.14 -8.91 -1.38
C VAL A 38 -6.26 -9.30 -0.20
N LYS A 39 -5.21 -8.52 0.04
CA LYS A 39 -4.30 -8.74 1.16
C LYS A 39 -4.11 -7.52 2.02
N VAL A 40 -3.92 -7.76 3.31
CA VAL A 40 -3.58 -6.74 4.29
C VAL A 40 -2.16 -6.97 4.76
N PHE A 41 -1.35 -5.92 4.70
CA PHE A 41 0.03 -5.91 5.17
C PHE A 41 0.17 -4.96 6.35
N GLU A 42 1.00 -5.33 7.31
CA GLU A 42 1.42 -4.39 8.35
C GLU A 42 2.46 -3.44 7.79
N LEU A 43 2.27 -2.14 8.04
CA LEU A 43 3.26 -1.11 7.75
C LEU A 43 4.11 -0.90 9.01
N PRO A 44 5.39 -1.27 9.00
CA PRO A 44 6.21 -1.13 10.19
C PRO A 44 6.41 0.35 10.54
N GLU A 45 6.23 0.72 11.81
CA GLU A 45 6.34 2.10 12.33
C GLU A 45 7.66 2.77 11.95
N SER A 46 8.75 2.00 11.86
CA SER A 46 10.04 2.45 11.33
C SER A 46 9.98 3.13 9.94
N MET A 47 8.94 2.87 9.13
CA MET A 47 8.69 3.53 7.85
C MET A 47 7.99 4.88 7.98
N LEU A 48 7.32 5.15 9.12
CA LEU A 48 6.55 6.37 9.38
C LEU A 48 7.38 7.46 10.05
N ASN A 49 8.54 7.11 10.62
CA ASN A 49 9.42 8.00 11.37
C ASN A 49 9.70 9.34 10.67
N GLY A 50 9.10 10.41 11.21
CA GLY A 50 9.45 11.81 10.99
C GLY A 50 8.58 12.62 10.04
N GLN A 51 7.88 12.00 9.08
CA GLN A 51 7.10 12.74 8.07
C GLN A 51 5.71 12.16 7.77
N GLY A 52 5.36 10.98 8.28
CA GLY A 52 4.06 10.34 8.01
C GLY A 52 3.74 10.17 6.52
N SER A 53 4.70 10.38 5.62
CA SER A 53 4.47 10.42 4.18
C SER A 53 5.10 9.22 3.51
N VAL A 54 4.26 8.34 2.97
CA VAL A 54 4.69 7.13 2.26
C VAL A 54 4.20 7.14 0.82
N ARG A 55 4.85 6.38 -0.04
CA ARG A 55 4.34 6.05 -1.38
C ARG A 55 4.27 4.54 -1.52
N LEU A 56 3.28 4.05 -2.25
CA LEU A 56 3.20 2.65 -2.62
C LEU A 56 3.72 2.48 -4.04
N LEU A 57 4.54 1.45 -4.25
CA LEU A 57 5.00 1.01 -5.56
C LEU A 57 4.36 -0.35 -5.86
N VAL A 58 3.68 -0.41 -7.00
CA VAL A 58 3.12 -1.63 -7.57
C VAL A 58 3.99 -2.08 -8.74
N ASP A 59 4.50 -3.31 -8.67
CA ASP A 59 5.33 -3.94 -9.70
C ASP A 59 4.64 -5.22 -10.21
N PRO A 60 4.01 -5.18 -11.40
CA PRO A 60 3.39 -6.37 -12.01
C PRO A 60 4.43 -7.42 -12.38
N ILE A 61 4.15 -8.68 -12.05
CA ILE A 61 4.94 -9.81 -12.50
C ILE A 61 4.68 -10.02 -14.00
N GLY A 62 5.75 -10.33 -14.76
CA GLY A 62 5.63 -10.65 -16.19
C GLY A 62 5.86 -9.47 -17.16
N GLY A 63 6.32 -8.31 -16.67
CA GLY A 63 6.86 -7.24 -17.54
C GLY A 63 5.93 -6.06 -17.81
N GLY A 64 5.13 -5.65 -16.82
CA GLY A 64 4.27 -4.46 -16.89
C GLY A 64 4.96 -3.16 -16.49
N ARG A 65 4.29 -2.02 -16.73
CA ARG A 65 4.76 -0.71 -16.26
C ARG A 65 4.56 -0.60 -14.75
N ARG A 66 5.60 -0.28 -14.00
CA ARG A 66 5.50 0.02 -12.57
C ARG A 66 4.67 1.28 -12.32
N HIS A 67 3.95 1.31 -11.21
CA HIS A 67 3.22 2.50 -10.78
C HIS A 67 3.61 2.88 -9.36
N ILE A 68 3.89 4.17 -9.16
CA ILE A 68 4.15 4.74 -7.84
C ILE A 68 3.01 5.72 -7.56
N THR A 69 2.38 5.56 -6.41
CA THR A 69 1.31 6.45 -5.97
C THR A 69 1.86 7.86 -5.70
N ARG A 70 0.95 8.83 -5.62
CA ARG A 70 1.27 10.12 -5.00
C ARG A 70 1.67 9.91 -3.52
N PRO A 71 2.40 10.84 -2.90
CA PRO A 71 2.65 10.81 -1.45
C PRO A 71 1.33 10.71 -0.67
N ILE A 72 1.30 9.81 0.30
CA ILE A 72 0.15 9.49 1.17
C ILE A 72 0.57 9.90 2.57
N LEU A 73 -0.13 10.86 3.17
CA LEU A 73 0.06 11.23 4.56
C LEU A 73 -0.77 10.28 5.43
N VAL A 74 -0.12 9.46 6.23
CA VAL A 74 -0.73 8.45 7.09
C VAL A 74 -0.20 8.59 8.51
N ASN A 75 -1.09 8.49 9.49
CA ASN A 75 -0.78 8.47 10.90
C ASN A 75 -0.67 7.02 11.41
N GLU A 76 -0.05 6.87 12.58
CA GLU A 76 -0.01 5.59 13.28
C GLU A 76 -1.44 5.11 13.58
N GLY A 77 -1.72 3.85 13.24
CA GLY A 77 -3.05 3.25 13.42
C GLY A 77 -4.04 3.47 12.28
N GLU A 78 -3.74 4.26 11.26
CA GLU A 78 -4.59 4.37 10.07
C GLU A 78 -4.40 3.16 9.11
N GLN A 79 -5.34 2.98 8.19
CA GLN A 79 -5.27 2.01 7.12
C GLN A 79 -5.20 2.71 5.75
N ILE A 80 -4.23 2.32 4.95
CA ILE A 80 -4.14 2.69 3.53
C ILE A 80 -4.85 1.62 2.71
N GLU A 81 -5.79 2.01 1.87
CA GLU A 81 -6.47 1.14 0.93
C GLU A 81 -6.00 1.46 -0.48
N LEU A 82 -5.51 0.45 -1.19
CA LEU A 82 -5.01 0.55 -2.56
C LEU A 82 -5.81 -0.39 -3.46
N GLU A 83 -6.48 0.16 -4.45
CA GLU A 83 -7.11 -0.60 -5.53
C GLU A 83 -6.19 -0.61 -6.76
N VAL A 84 -5.65 -1.78 -7.07
CA VAL A 84 -4.78 -1.97 -8.23
C VAL A 84 -5.62 -2.25 -9.46
N GLN A 85 -5.60 -1.35 -10.43
CA GLN A 85 -6.40 -1.43 -11.66
C GLN A 85 -5.53 -1.91 -12.83
N ASN A 86 -6.16 -2.49 -13.86
CA ASN A 86 -5.49 -2.93 -15.08
C ASN A 86 -4.63 -1.82 -15.73
N HIS A 87 -5.15 -0.60 -15.71
CA HIS A 87 -4.37 0.58 -16.04
C HIS A 87 -3.89 1.22 -14.74
N LEU A 88 -2.71 0.85 -14.27
CA LEU A 88 -2.19 1.26 -12.96
C LEU A 88 -2.21 2.78 -12.67
N PRO A 89 -2.04 3.70 -13.63
CA PRO A 89 -2.20 5.13 -13.39
C PRO A 89 -3.58 5.58 -12.90
N ILE A 90 -4.63 4.78 -13.09
CA ILE A 90 -5.99 5.06 -12.57
C ILE A 90 -6.29 4.30 -11.28
N SER A 91 -5.28 3.69 -10.65
CA SER A 91 -5.43 3.08 -9.33
C SER A 91 -5.83 4.10 -8.27
N THR A 92 -6.71 3.68 -7.38
CA THR A 92 -7.25 4.51 -6.31
C THR A 92 -6.52 4.22 -5.00
N VAL A 93 -6.25 5.27 -4.22
CA VAL A 93 -5.73 5.16 -2.86
C VAL A 93 -6.64 5.91 -1.90
N MET A 94 -7.04 5.27 -0.81
CA MET A 94 -7.86 5.84 0.25
C MET A 94 -7.17 5.64 1.61
N ILE A 95 -7.54 6.47 2.59
CA ILE A 95 -7.08 6.36 3.98
C ILE A 95 -8.32 6.23 4.85
N SER A 96 -8.34 5.21 5.70
CA SER A 96 -9.40 4.96 6.67
C SER A 96 -8.79 4.93 8.08
N ASP A 97 -9.50 5.55 9.04
CA ASP A 97 -9.13 5.46 10.45
C ASP A 97 -9.57 4.10 11.00
N LEU A 98 -8.70 3.40 11.74
CA LEU A 98 -9.07 2.16 12.44
C LEU A 98 -9.76 2.42 13.79
N GLY A 99 -10.20 3.67 14.04
CA GLY A 99 -10.84 4.12 15.28
C GLY A 99 -12.14 3.40 15.61
N GLY A 100 -12.18 2.90 16.84
CA GLY A 100 -13.12 1.91 17.32
C GLY A 100 -14.56 2.39 17.48
N HIS A 101 -15.50 1.52 17.07
CA HIS A 101 -16.83 1.52 17.64
C HIS A 101 -16.76 0.95 19.07
N LEU A 102 -16.93 1.86 20.03
CA LEU A 102 -17.46 1.71 21.40
C LEU A 102 -16.83 0.65 22.32
#